data_AF-A0A950MRB9-F1
#
_entry.id   AF-A0A950MRB9-F1
#
_cell.length_a   1.000
_cell.length_b   1.000
_cell.length_c   1.000
_cell.angle_alpha   90.00
_cell.angle_beta   90.00
_cell.angle_gamma   90.00
#
_symmetry.space_group_name_H-M   'P 1'
#
loop_
_entity.id
_entity.type
_entity.pdbx_description
1 polymer ?
#
loop_
_entity_poly.entity_id
_entity_poly.type
_entity_poly.pdbx_seq_one_letter_code
_entity_poly.pdbx_strand_id
1 'polypeptide(L)'
;MKKTSVLAIASLSLITGMALAEKVMDWRDLDKVHNHVKEAIHEMERARAANHYDMAGHGAKAEELLRQAEQELHQAVDAAKAAK
;
A
#
# COMPACT_ATOMS: atom_id res chain seq x y z
N MET A 1 -48.78 -23.34 -9.78
CA MET A 1 -47.60 -22.74 -10.44
C MET A 1 -47.18 -21.44 -9.72
N LYS A 2 -46.69 -21.52 -8.47
CA LYS A 2 -46.30 -20.32 -7.67
C LYS A 2 -44.92 -20.43 -7.01
N LYS A 3 -44.21 -21.55 -7.18
CA LYS A 3 -42.93 -21.84 -6.52
C LYS A 3 -41.71 -21.54 -7.41
N THR A 4 -41.91 -21.28 -8.70
CA THR A 4 -40.84 -21.01 -9.67
C THR A 4 -40.38 -19.56 -9.66
N SER A 5 -41.21 -18.62 -9.20
CA SER A 5 -40.85 -17.19 -9.18
C SER A 5 -39.87 -16.80 -8.08
N VAL A 6 -39.79 -17.57 -6.98
CA VAL A 6 -38.87 -17.27 -5.87
C VAL A 6 -37.42 -17.63 -6.22
N LEU A 7 -37.22 -18.66 -7.05
CA LEU A 7 -35.87 -19.12 -7.42
C LEU A 7 -35.19 -18.17 -8.42
N ALA A 8 -35.96 -17.41 -9.21
CA ALA A 8 -35.43 -16.47 -10.19
C ALA A 8 -34.94 -15.15 -9.57
N ILE A 9 -35.42 -14.79 -8.36
CA ILE A 9 -35.01 -13.56 -7.67
C ILE A 9 -33.71 -13.78 -6.88
N ALA A 10 -33.46 -15.01 -6.41
CA ALA A 10 -32.25 -15.34 -5.65
C ALA A 10 -30.98 -15.38 -6.52
N SER A 11 -31.09 -15.58 -7.83
CA SER A 11 -29.96 -15.61 -8.76
C SER A 11 -29.51 -14.23 -9.25
N LEU A 12 -30.37 -13.19 -9.15
CA LEU A 12 -29.98 -11.82 -9.53
C LEU A 12 -29.13 -11.11 -8.46
N SER A 13 -29.22 -11.54 -7.20
CA SER A 13 -28.49 -10.90 -6.09
C SER A 13 -27.00 -11.24 -6.06
N LEU A 14 -26.56 -12.28 -6.79
CA LEU A 14 -25.15 -12.69 -6.81
C LEU A 14 -24.28 -11.88 -7.78
N ILE A 15 -24.86 -11.18 -8.75
CA ILE A 15 -24.10 -10.43 -9.77
C ILE A 15 -23.70 -9.04 -9.25
N THR A 16 -24.45 -8.48 -8.30
CA THR A 16 -24.17 -7.17 -7.70
C THR A 16 -22.96 -7.18 -6.75
N GLY A 17 -22.50 -8.35 -6.31
CA GLY A 17 -21.39 -8.48 -5.36
C GLY A 17 -19.99 -8.32 -5.97
N MET A 18 -19.83 -8.42 -7.30
CA MET A 18 -18.52 -8.34 -7.95
C MET A 18 -18.11 -6.93 -8.38
N ALA A 19 -19.04 -5.97 -8.45
CA ALA A 19 -18.75 -4.60 -8.88
C ALA A 19 -18.05 -3.74 -7.80
N LEU A 20 -17.94 -4.22 -6.55
CA LEU A 20 -17.23 -3.52 -5.46
C LEU A 20 -15.78 -4.00 -5.29
N ALA A 21 -15.33 -4.97 -6.09
CA ALA A 21 -13.95 -5.46 -6.07
C ALA A 21 -12.97 -4.56 -6.84
N GLU A 22 -13.45 -3.47 -7.45
CA GLU A 22 -12.60 -2.46 -8.09
C GLU A 22 -11.97 -1.53 -7.03
N LYS A 23 -11.31 -2.13 -6.02
CA LYS A 23 -10.29 -1.40 -5.29
C LYS A 23 -9.04 -1.41 -6.16
N VAL A 24 -9.07 -0.63 -7.24
CA VAL A 24 -7.85 -0.15 -7.89
C VAL A 24 -7.12 0.57 -6.77
N MET A 25 -6.10 -0.06 -6.19
CA MET A 25 -5.17 0.68 -5.35
C MET A 25 -4.56 1.73 -6.27
N ASP A 26 -5.06 2.97 -6.16
CA ASP A 26 -4.61 4.08 -6.98
C ASP A 26 -3.11 4.24 -6.68
N TRP A 27 -2.30 4.50 -7.70
CA TRP A 27 -0.88 4.78 -7.52
C TRP A 27 -0.67 5.90 -6.50
N ARG A 28 -1.67 6.79 -6.33
CA ARG A 28 -1.72 7.83 -5.30
C ARG A 28 -1.68 7.29 -3.87
N ASP A 29 -2.29 6.15 -3.61
CA ASP A 29 -2.25 5.54 -2.28
C ASP A 29 -0.89 4.90 -2.01
N LEU A 30 -0.25 4.30 -3.03
CA LEU A 30 1.15 3.88 -2.93
C LEU A 30 2.11 5.07 -2.78
N ASP A 31 1.87 6.18 -3.48
CA ASP A 31 2.66 7.40 -3.43
C ASP A 31 2.60 8.05 -2.03
N LYS A 32 1.45 8.01 -1.35
CA LYS A 32 1.35 8.40 0.06
C LYS A 32 2.21 7.53 0.97
N VAL A 33 2.18 6.20 0.77
CA VAL A 33 3.03 5.28 1.55
C VAL A 33 4.51 5.55 1.28
N HIS A 34 4.89 5.77 0.02
CA HIS A 34 6.25 6.17 -0.38
C HIS A 34 6.72 7.42 0.37
N ASN A 35 5.86 8.44 0.47
CA ASN A 35 6.16 9.66 1.20
C ASN A 35 6.34 9.42 2.71
N HIS A 36 5.50 8.60 3.33
CA HIS A 36 5.67 8.26 4.76
C HIS A 36 6.97 7.49 5.03
N VAL A 37 7.40 6.62 4.11
CA VAL A 37 8.69 5.93 4.24
C VAL A 37 9.84 6.93 4.17
N LYS A 38 9.79 7.92 3.27
CA LYS A 38 10.78 9.01 3.20
C LYS A 38 10.83 9.83 4.49
N GLU A 39 9.67 10.19 5.04
CA GLU A 39 9.58 10.89 6.32
C GLU A 39 10.23 10.09 7.45
N ALA A 40 9.95 8.78 7.53
CA ALA A 40 10.55 7.89 8.52
C ALA A 40 12.08 7.82 8.39
N ILE A 41 12.61 7.72 7.17
CA ILE A 41 14.06 7.75 6.92
C ILE A 41 14.66 9.05 7.47
N HIS A 42 14.06 10.20 7.17
CA HIS A 42 14.56 11.50 7.65
C HIS A 42 14.49 11.64 9.18
N GLU A 43 13.47 11.10 9.83
CA GLU A 43 13.40 11.06 11.29
C GLU A 43 14.53 10.21 11.89
N MET A 44 14.81 9.06 11.29
CA MET A 44 15.92 8.21 11.72
C MET A 44 17.28 8.86 11.50
N GLU A 45 17.50 9.51 10.35
CA GLU A 45 18.72 10.28 10.07
C GLU A 45 18.92 11.39 11.12
N ARG A 46 17.86 12.15 11.44
CA ARG A 46 17.89 13.19 12.48
C ARG A 46 18.20 12.61 13.85
N ALA A 47 17.55 11.50 14.23
CA ALA A 47 17.77 10.85 15.51
C ALA A 47 19.23 10.36 15.65
N ARG A 48 19.82 9.81 14.58
CA ARG A 48 21.22 9.38 14.55
C ARG A 48 22.18 10.56 14.63
N ALA A 49 21.93 11.62 13.87
CA ALA A 49 22.76 12.83 13.87
C ALA A 49 22.75 13.54 15.23
N ALA A 50 21.61 13.57 15.92
CA ALA A 50 21.46 14.25 17.21
C ALA A 50 22.09 13.48 18.38
N ASN A 51 22.02 12.15 18.38
CA ASN A 51 22.35 11.35 19.57
C ASN A 51 23.55 10.41 19.40
N HIS A 52 24.18 10.33 18.21
CA HIS A 52 25.23 9.34 17.90
C HIS A 52 24.86 7.90 18.34
N TYR A 53 23.57 7.59 18.32
CA TYR A 53 23.02 6.38 18.90
C TYR A 53 22.76 5.37 17.78
N ASP A 54 23.61 4.34 17.70
CA ASP A 54 23.45 3.24 16.74
C ASP A 54 22.28 2.30 17.12
N MET A 55 21.67 2.50 18.30
CA MET A 55 20.60 1.63 18.83
C MET A 55 21.00 0.13 18.78
N ALA A 56 22.25 -0.17 19.20
CA ALA A 56 22.86 -1.49 19.09
C ALA A 56 22.89 -2.07 17.65
N GLY A 57 22.99 -1.22 16.62
CA GLY A 57 23.01 -1.59 15.20
C GLY A 57 21.62 -1.71 14.58
N HIS A 58 20.55 -1.74 15.38
CA HIS A 58 19.19 -1.86 14.86
C HIS A 58 18.72 -0.58 14.14
N GLY A 59 19.22 0.59 14.55
CA GLY A 59 18.89 1.85 13.89
C GLY A 59 19.45 1.92 12.47
N ALA A 60 20.71 1.50 12.29
CA ALA A 60 21.31 1.38 10.96
C ALA A 60 20.56 0.37 10.09
N LYS A 61 20.25 -0.81 10.64
CA LYS A 61 19.54 -1.85 9.89
C LYS A 61 18.11 -1.45 9.51
N ALA A 62 17.38 -0.80 10.39
CA ALA A 62 16.03 -0.33 10.10
C ALA A 62 16.03 0.75 9.01
N GLU A 63 16.98 1.68 9.03
CA GLU A 63 17.10 2.67 7.94
C GLU A 63 17.44 2.01 6.60
N GLU A 64 18.34 1.03 6.59
CA GLU A 64 18.69 0.26 5.39
C GLU A 64 17.44 -0.41 4.78
N LEU A 65 16.63 -1.06 5.62
CA LEU A 65 15.38 -1.70 5.18
C LEU A 65 14.35 -0.68 4.68
N LEU A 66 14.24 0.48 5.32
CA LEU A 66 13.36 1.56 4.86
C LEU A 66 13.82 2.11 3.50
N ARG A 67 15.12 2.26 3.26
CA ARG A 67 15.64 2.69 1.95
C ARG A 67 15.36 1.66 0.85
N GLN A 68 15.49 0.37 1.16
CA GLN A 68 15.09 -0.69 0.20
C GLN A 68 13.60 -0.63 -0.09
N ALA A 69 12.75 -0.46 0.93
CA ALA A 69 11.32 -0.29 0.74
C ALA A 69 10.97 0.97 -0.06
N GLU A 70 11.67 2.09 0.16
CA GLU A 70 11.49 3.34 -0.57
C GLU A 70 11.76 3.15 -2.07
N GLN A 71 12.82 2.42 -2.42
CA GLN A 71 13.17 2.10 -3.81
C GLN A 71 12.09 1.27 -4.49
N GLU A 72 11.63 0.19 -3.85
CA GLU A 72 10.57 -0.67 -4.40
C GLU A 72 9.24 0.08 -4.55
N LEU A 73 8.88 0.92 -3.57
CA LEU A 73 7.69 1.76 -3.66
C LEU A 73 7.79 2.76 -4.81
N HIS A 74 8.96 3.38 -5.01
CA HIS A 74 9.18 4.28 -6.13
C HIS A 74 8.97 3.57 -7.48
N GLN A 75 9.58 2.39 -7.65
CA GLN A 75 9.41 1.58 -8.87
C GLN A 75 7.95 1.16 -9.09
N ALA A 76 7.26 0.75 -8.03
CA ALA A 76 5.85 0.35 -8.10
C ALA A 76 4.94 1.53 -8.50
N VAL A 77 5.18 2.72 -7.95
CA VAL A 77 4.46 3.94 -8.29
C VAL A 77 4.71 4.33 -9.75
N ASP A 78 5.96 4.27 -10.22
CA ASP A 78 6.30 4.61 -11.60
C ASP A 78 5.70 3.62 -12.60
N ALA A 79 5.75 2.32 -12.31
CA ALA A 79 5.11 1.29 -13.12
C ALA A 79 3.59 1.49 -13.17
N ALA A 80 2.95 1.81 -12.05
CA ALA A 80 1.51 2.07 -11.99
C ALA A 80 1.10 3.35 -12.75
N LYS A 81 1.95 4.39 -12.74
CA LYS A 81 1.75 5.60 -13.55
C LYS A 81 1.88 5.33 -15.05
N ALA A 82 2.82 4.49 -15.46
CA ALA A 82 3.08 4.16 -16.87
C ALA A 82 2.00 3.24 -17.49
N ALA A 83 1.30 2.45 -16.67
CA ALA A 83 0.23 1.55 -17.11
C ALA A 83 -1.13 2.25 -17.35
N LYS A 84 -1.22 3.57 -17.07
CA LYS A 84 -2.45 4.38 -17.17
C LYS A 84 -2.46 5.23 -18.44
#